data_AF-A0A2D6D0Y7-F1
#
_entry.id   AF-A0A2D6D0Y7-F1
#
_cell.length_a   1.000
_cell.length_b   1.000
_cell.length_c   1.000
_cell.angle_alpha   90.00
_cell.angle_beta   90.00
_cell.angle_gamma   90.00
#
_symmetry.space_group_name_H-M   'P 1'
#
loop_
_entity.id
_entity.type
_entity.pdbx_description
1 polymer ?
#
loop_
_entity_poly.entity_id
_entity_poly.type
_entity_poly.pdbx_seq_one_letter_code
_entity_poly.pdbx_strand_id
1 'polypeptide(L)'
;MDNPHLERYASDVVESIDAGLPVPAYVGGWNVGVIYGYEGDGSTALARGYFGREDPQSVPLKDMPPFLVFLAGYDDPPAARAVLRRTLEVATKHWREDGGAWGETKYMHGKAVYDRWLAALDDVESIPEDDLPGFRHVSMWTYETLFNAREAAGKFLRSQAPLLDGEARDALTRAAELYEEEHALLMESLDQKGALMHRFGGVEADGWTREGLARERGVLARAAELEEQAITAIEQALAAMDR
;
A
#
# COMPACT_ATOMS: atom_id res chain seq x y z
N MET A 1 10.64 18.69 -16.16
CA MET A 1 10.72 19.39 -14.87
C MET A 1 12.17 19.37 -14.46
N ASP A 2 12.73 20.52 -14.12
CA ASP A 2 14.08 20.55 -13.54
C ASP A 2 14.03 19.84 -12.18
N ASN A 3 14.95 18.89 -11.98
CA ASN A 3 15.08 18.20 -10.70
C ASN A 3 15.46 19.25 -9.66
N PRO A 4 14.74 19.43 -8.54
CA PRO A 4 15.10 20.45 -7.57
C PRO A 4 16.50 20.16 -7.02
N HIS A 5 17.33 21.20 -7.04
CA HIS A 5 18.70 21.20 -6.54
C HIS A 5 18.74 20.88 -5.04
N LEU A 6 18.96 19.61 -4.69
CA LEU A 6 18.99 19.16 -3.30
C LEU A 6 20.22 19.65 -2.54
N GLU A 7 21.28 20.05 -3.24
CA GLU A 7 22.48 20.65 -2.64
C GLU A 7 22.19 21.90 -1.81
N ARG A 8 21.07 22.59 -2.06
CA ARG A 8 20.64 23.75 -1.25
C ARG A 8 20.25 23.38 0.18
N TYR A 9 19.98 22.09 0.45
CA TYR A 9 19.61 21.56 1.75
C TYR A 9 20.80 20.92 2.49
N ALA A 10 22.04 21.11 2.00
CA ALA A 10 23.23 20.53 2.62
C ALA A 10 23.37 20.91 4.10
N SER A 11 23.11 22.18 4.45
CA SER A 11 23.13 22.63 5.84
C SER A 11 22.05 21.98 6.69
N ASP A 12 20.85 21.76 6.15
CA ASP A 12 19.75 21.12 6.87
C ASP A 12 20.04 19.63 7.12
N VAL A 13 20.70 18.96 6.16
CA VAL A 13 21.18 17.58 6.34
C VAL A 13 22.22 17.52 7.45
N VAL A 14 23.22 18.41 7.42
CA VAL A 14 24.24 18.49 8.48
C VAL A 14 23.60 18.73 9.84
N GLU A 15 22.72 19.73 9.96
CA GLU A 15 22.04 20.06 11.21
C GLU A 15 21.22 18.88 11.75
N SER A 16 20.47 18.19 10.89
CA SER A 16 19.67 17.03 11.27
C SER A 16 20.57 15.89 11.78
N ILE A 17 21.62 15.55 11.04
CA ILE A 17 22.54 14.47 11.41
C ILE A 17 23.29 14.80 12.70
N ASP A 18 23.78 16.03 12.86
CA ASP A 18 24.48 16.47 14.08
C ASP A 18 23.54 16.48 15.31
N ALA A 19 22.24 16.71 15.10
CA ALA A 19 21.20 16.56 16.11
C ALA A 19 20.84 15.08 16.42
N GLY A 20 21.47 14.11 15.75
CA GLY A 20 21.19 12.68 15.88
C GLY A 20 19.91 12.23 15.16
N LEU A 21 19.40 13.03 14.22
CA LEU A 21 18.17 12.78 13.49
C LEU A 21 18.48 12.38 12.04
N PRO A 22 18.22 11.12 11.66
CA PRO A 22 18.44 10.69 10.28
C PRO A 22 17.46 11.39 9.32
N VAL A 23 17.82 11.46 8.04
CA VAL A 23 17.00 12.08 6.99
C VAL A 23 16.51 10.98 6.03
N PRO A 24 15.22 10.57 6.09
CA PRO A 24 14.64 9.75 5.05
C PRO A 24 14.73 10.44 3.68
N ALA A 25 15.21 9.72 2.69
CA ALA A 25 15.51 10.27 1.37
C ALA A 25 15.32 9.23 0.27
N TYR A 26 15.21 9.64 -0.99
CA TYR A 26 15.36 8.70 -2.10
C TYR A 26 16.84 8.39 -2.31
N VAL A 27 17.23 7.13 -2.11
CA VAL A 27 18.63 6.67 -2.19
C VAL A 27 18.71 5.54 -3.20
N GLY A 28 19.00 5.91 -4.46
CA GLY A 28 19.06 4.97 -5.58
C GLY A 28 17.69 4.61 -6.16
N GLY A 29 17.09 5.54 -6.91
CA GLY A 29 15.77 5.39 -7.53
C GLY A 29 14.63 5.93 -6.65
N TRP A 30 13.42 5.39 -6.80
CA TRP A 30 12.20 5.89 -6.14
C TRP A 30 11.90 5.22 -4.78
N ASN A 31 12.87 4.53 -4.19
CA ASN A 31 12.71 3.86 -2.90
C ASN A 31 13.32 4.70 -1.78
N VAL A 32 12.61 4.77 -0.65
CA VAL A 32 13.07 5.51 0.52
C VAL A 32 14.18 4.73 1.20
N GLY A 33 15.35 5.36 1.30
CA GLY A 33 16.45 5.00 2.17
C GLY A 33 16.60 6.03 3.28
N VAL A 34 17.74 5.97 3.97
CA VAL A 34 18.05 6.87 5.08
C VAL A 34 19.45 7.43 4.92
N ILE A 35 19.58 8.76 4.98
CA ILE A 35 20.86 9.44 5.20
C ILE A 35 21.10 9.45 6.71
N TYR A 36 22.28 8.99 7.13
CA TYR A 36 22.67 8.91 8.54
C TYR A 36 24.07 9.47 8.81
N GLY A 37 24.72 10.03 7.79
CA GLY A 37 26.03 10.68 7.87
C GLY A 37 26.25 11.59 6.68
N TYR A 38 27.35 12.35 6.71
CA TYR A 38 27.73 13.22 5.60
C TYR A 38 29.25 13.37 5.49
N GLU A 39 29.71 13.79 4.31
CA GLU A 39 31.09 14.21 4.02
C GLU A 39 31.08 15.59 3.33
N GLY A 40 32.18 16.34 3.49
CA GLY A 40 32.38 17.63 2.81
C GLY A 40 31.27 18.64 3.08
N ASP A 41 31.03 18.96 4.36
CA ASP A 41 30.04 19.93 4.84
C ASP A 41 28.62 19.69 4.31
N GLY A 42 28.23 18.42 4.17
CA GLY A 42 26.89 18.03 3.71
C GLY A 42 26.77 17.88 2.19
N SER A 43 27.82 18.17 1.41
CA SER A 43 27.77 18.02 -0.06
C SER A 43 27.60 16.57 -0.52
N THR A 44 28.01 15.61 0.32
CA THR A 44 27.89 14.17 0.08
C THR A 44 27.17 13.51 1.26
N ALA A 45 26.10 12.79 0.96
CA ALA A 45 25.33 12.03 1.94
C ALA A 45 25.90 10.61 2.09
N LEU A 46 26.03 10.15 3.33
CA LEU A 46 26.26 8.75 3.66
C LEU A 46 24.91 8.12 3.98
N ALA A 47 24.48 7.22 3.11
CA ALA A 47 23.11 6.73 3.10
C ALA A 47 23.02 5.21 3.00
N ARG A 48 21.89 4.67 3.43
CA ARG A 48 21.51 3.27 3.20
C ARG A 48 20.21 3.22 2.41
N GLY A 49 20.32 2.85 1.15
CA GLY A 49 19.20 2.59 0.27
C GLY A 49 18.70 1.14 0.35
N TYR A 50 17.52 0.91 -0.22
CA TYR A 50 16.85 -0.39 -0.19
C TYR A 50 17.58 -1.47 -1.03
N PHE A 51 18.15 -1.07 -2.17
CA PHE A 51 18.86 -1.97 -3.10
C PHE A 51 20.39 -1.92 -3.00
N GLY A 52 20.92 -0.97 -2.21
CA GLY A 52 22.35 -0.81 -2.01
C GLY A 52 22.95 -2.00 -1.27
N ARG A 53 24.00 -2.60 -1.83
CA ARG A 53 24.80 -3.61 -1.12
C ARG A 53 25.98 -2.99 -0.35
N GLU A 54 26.35 -1.77 -0.69
CA GLU A 54 27.37 -0.98 0.00
C GLU A 54 26.74 -0.25 1.19
N ASP A 55 27.46 -0.21 2.31
CA ASP A 55 27.03 0.44 3.55
C ASP A 55 28.26 1.10 4.23
N PRO A 56 28.37 2.45 4.26
CA PRO A 56 27.46 3.42 3.64
C PRO A 56 27.56 3.46 2.11
N GLN A 57 26.46 3.86 1.46
CA GLN A 57 26.49 4.41 0.11
C GLN A 57 26.86 5.89 0.20
N SER A 58 27.94 6.30 -0.49
CA SER A 58 28.33 7.71 -0.60
C SER A 58 27.66 8.31 -1.84
N VAL A 59 26.76 9.28 -1.64
CA VAL A 59 25.93 9.85 -2.71
C VAL A 59 26.01 11.38 -2.66
N PRO A 60 26.53 12.06 -3.69
CA PRO A 60 26.47 13.52 -3.76
C PRO A 60 25.02 14.01 -3.74
N LEU A 61 24.70 15.01 -2.91
CA LEU A 61 23.31 15.50 -2.79
C LEU A 61 22.71 15.97 -4.13
N LYS A 62 23.53 16.59 -4.98
CA LYS A 62 23.13 17.04 -6.32
C LYS A 62 22.66 15.90 -7.25
N ASP A 63 23.07 14.67 -6.95
CA ASP A 63 22.75 13.47 -7.74
C ASP A 63 21.58 12.69 -7.11
N MET A 64 21.04 13.15 -5.97
CA MET A 64 19.91 12.51 -5.30
C MET A 64 18.56 12.88 -5.94
N PRO A 65 17.60 11.94 -6.01
CA PRO A 65 16.23 12.23 -6.41
C PRO A 65 15.51 13.12 -5.37
N PRO A 66 14.45 13.84 -5.77
CA PRO A 66 13.96 15.01 -5.04
C PRO A 66 13.03 14.67 -3.86
N PHE A 67 13.56 14.00 -2.85
CA PHE A 67 12.83 13.64 -1.64
C PHE A 67 13.77 13.66 -0.44
N LEU A 68 13.49 14.54 0.52
CA LEU A 68 14.13 14.63 1.82
C LEU A 68 13.03 14.86 2.86
N VAL A 69 13.09 14.14 3.97
CA VAL A 69 12.22 14.36 5.13
C VAL A 69 13.09 14.69 6.32
N PHE A 70 12.93 15.89 6.89
CA PHE A 70 13.64 16.29 8.10
C PHE A 70 12.75 15.97 9.30
N LEU A 71 13.28 15.16 10.21
CA LEU A 71 12.57 14.79 11.43
C LEU A 71 12.68 15.93 12.43
N ALA A 72 11.57 16.27 13.09
CA ALA A 72 11.55 17.31 14.12
C ALA A 72 11.99 16.80 15.51
N GLY A 73 12.14 15.48 15.67
CA GLY A 73 12.42 14.82 16.94
C GLY A 73 11.64 13.52 17.09
N TYR A 74 11.51 13.08 18.33
CA TYR A 74 10.71 11.92 18.73
C TYR A 74 9.61 12.36 19.68
N ASP A 75 8.38 11.98 19.36
CA ASP A 75 7.24 12.08 20.27
C ASP A 75 6.83 10.69 20.73
N ASP A 76 6.32 10.60 21.96
CA ASP A 76 5.72 9.35 22.44
C ASP A 76 4.54 8.95 21.52
N PRO A 77 4.44 7.66 21.15
CA PRO A 77 3.35 7.21 20.29
C PRO A 77 2.00 7.41 20.99
N PRO A 78 0.92 7.70 20.23
CA PRO A 78 -0.42 7.78 20.82
C PRO A 78 -0.81 6.46 21.49
N ALA A 79 -1.72 6.53 22.46
CA ALA A 79 -2.23 5.33 23.13
C ALA A 79 -2.78 4.32 22.11
N ALA A 80 -2.47 3.03 22.29
CA ALA A 80 -2.81 1.98 21.32
C ALA A 80 -4.29 1.98 20.91
N ARG A 81 -5.21 2.21 21.85
CA ARG A 81 -6.66 2.31 21.56
C ARG A 81 -7.02 3.51 20.68
N ALA A 82 -6.33 4.64 20.84
CA ALA A 82 -6.51 5.81 19.99
C ALA A 82 -5.96 5.58 18.58
N VAL A 83 -4.79 4.92 18.47
CA VAL A 83 -4.23 4.48 17.19
C VAL A 83 -5.19 3.53 16.48
N LEU A 84 -5.69 2.50 17.18
CA LEU A 84 -6.67 1.56 16.64
C LEU A 84 -7.90 2.28 16.10
N ARG A 85 -8.54 3.14 16.92
CA ARG A 85 -9.69 3.94 16.48
C ARG A 85 -9.37 4.70 15.19
N ARG A 86 -8.24 5.41 15.16
CA ARG A 86 -7.84 6.21 14.01
C ARG A 86 -7.62 5.34 12.76
N THR A 87 -7.01 4.17 12.92
CA THR A 87 -6.82 3.20 11.83
C THR A 87 -8.16 2.72 11.27
N LEU A 88 -9.11 2.36 12.13
CA LEU A 88 -10.45 1.94 11.71
C LEU A 88 -11.20 3.07 10.99
N GLU A 89 -11.14 4.31 11.49
CA GLU A 89 -11.72 5.48 10.83
C GLU A 89 -11.13 5.74 9.43
N VAL A 90 -9.81 5.60 9.29
CA VAL A 90 -9.15 5.76 7.99
C VAL A 90 -9.60 4.67 7.02
N ALA A 91 -9.69 3.42 7.48
CA ALA A 91 -10.14 2.30 6.65
C ALA A 91 -11.58 2.50 6.14
N THR A 92 -12.53 2.83 7.03
CA THR A 92 -13.93 3.07 6.65
C THR A 92 -14.05 4.29 5.75
N LYS A 93 -13.37 5.39 6.06
CA LYS A 93 -13.34 6.58 5.22
C LYS A 93 -12.85 6.26 3.81
N HIS A 94 -11.68 5.64 3.68
CA HIS A 94 -11.12 5.31 2.37
C HIS A 94 -11.95 4.27 1.59
N TRP A 95 -12.70 3.41 2.27
CA TRP A 95 -13.64 2.51 1.61
C TRP A 95 -14.81 3.23 0.97
N ARG A 96 -15.37 4.21 1.69
CA ARG A 96 -16.59 4.96 1.31
C ARG A 96 -16.33 6.12 0.36
N GLU A 97 -15.16 6.75 0.45
CA GLU A 97 -14.80 7.85 -0.43
C GLU A 97 -14.28 7.30 -1.76
N ASP A 98 -15.00 7.63 -2.84
CA ASP A 98 -14.43 7.57 -4.18
C ASP A 98 -13.24 8.54 -4.17
N GLY A 99 -12.02 8.01 -4.24
CA GLY A 99 -10.80 8.82 -4.28
C GLY A 99 -10.92 10.00 -5.26
N GLY A 100 -10.14 11.07 -5.06
CA GLY A 100 -10.37 12.31 -5.81
C GLY A 100 -10.33 12.13 -7.34
N ALA A 101 -11.06 13.00 -8.06
CA ALA A 101 -11.22 12.97 -9.51
C ALA A 101 -9.93 12.66 -10.28
N TRP A 102 -10.05 11.80 -11.29
CA TRP A 102 -8.97 11.33 -12.15
C TRP A 102 -8.21 12.52 -12.79
N GLY A 103 -6.89 12.58 -12.58
CA GLY A 103 -6.00 13.70 -12.95
C GLY A 103 -4.60 13.54 -12.36
N GLU A 104 -3.68 14.48 -12.63
CA GLU A 104 -2.21 14.34 -12.51
C GLU A 104 -1.63 13.84 -11.16
N THR A 105 -2.39 13.71 -10.07
CA THR A 105 -1.82 13.31 -8.77
C THR A 105 -2.76 12.56 -7.80
N LYS A 106 -3.76 11.78 -8.25
CA LYS A 106 -4.69 11.12 -7.30
C LYS A 106 -4.85 9.61 -7.51
N TYR A 107 -4.63 8.87 -6.43
CA TYR A 107 -4.93 7.45 -6.32
C TYR A 107 -6.42 7.23 -6.04
N MET A 108 -6.99 6.17 -6.58
CA MET A 108 -8.34 5.71 -6.22
C MET A 108 -8.27 4.86 -4.94
N HIS A 109 -9.36 4.87 -4.17
CA HIS A 109 -9.48 4.12 -2.93
C HIS A 109 -10.81 3.37 -2.86
N GLY A 110 -10.85 2.36 -2.00
CA GLY A 110 -12.09 1.73 -1.57
C GLY A 110 -12.88 1.01 -2.65
N LYS A 111 -14.20 1.05 -2.50
CA LYS A 111 -15.15 0.36 -3.38
C LYS A 111 -15.00 0.78 -4.86
N ALA A 112 -14.72 2.05 -5.10
CA ALA A 112 -14.55 2.58 -6.46
C ALA A 112 -13.42 1.89 -7.24
N VAL A 113 -12.37 1.43 -6.55
CA VAL A 113 -11.27 0.68 -7.18
C VAL A 113 -11.76 -0.67 -7.68
N TYR A 114 -12.52 -1.41 -6.86
CA TYR A 114 -13.10 -2.69 -7.27
C TYR A 114 -14.05 -2.50 -8.46
N ASP A 115 -14.96 -1.51 -8.39
CA ASP A 115 -15.92 -1.25 -9.46
C ASP A 115 -15.21 -0.96 -10.79
N ARG A 116 -14.16 -0.13 -10.77
CA ARG A 116 -13.39 0.21 -11.96
C ARG A 116 -12.56 -0.96 -12.47
N TRP A 117 -11.97 -1.75 -11.58
CA TRP A 117 -11.20 -2.93 -11.98
C TRP A 117 -12.10 -3.99 -12.60
N LEU A 118 -13.27 -4.26 -12.01
CA LEU A 118 -14.27 -5.16 -12.57
C LEU A 118 -14.74 -4.69 -13.95
N ALA A 119 -15.02 -3.39 -14.11
CA ALA A 119 -15.40 -2.82 -15.40
C ALA A 119 -14.28 -2.97 -16.45
N ALA A 120 -13.01 -2.79 -16.07
CA ALA A 120 -11.88 -3.00 -16.97
C ALA A 120 -11.71 -4.48 -17.36
N LEU A 121 -12.03 -5.43 -16.47
CA LEU A 121 -12.01 -6.86 -16.79
C LEU A 121 -13.16 -7.29 -17.69
N ASP A 122 -14.32 -6.64 -17.58
CA ASP A 122 -15.48 -6.87 -18.44
C ASP A 122 -15.26 -6.35 -19.87
N ASP A 123 -14.35 -5.40 -20.07
CA ASP A 123 -14.08 -4.72 -21.35
C ASP A 123 -12.59 -4.64 -21.72
N VAL A 124 -11.83 -5.71 -21.44
CA VAL A 124 -10.38 -5.76 -21.76
C VAL A 124 -10.10 -5.54 -23.25
N GLU A 125 -11.04 -5.94 -24.11
CA GLU A 125 -10.94 -5.84 -25.56
C GLU A 125 -10.93 -4.37 -26.06
N SER A 126 -11.37 -3.40 -25.23
CA SER A 126 -11.32 -1.97 -25.55
C SER A 126 -10.02 -1.28 -25.15
N ILE A 127 -9.15 -1.95 -24.38
CA ILE A 127 -7.85 -1.42 -23.97
C ILE A 127 -6.92 -1.38 -25.19
N PRO A 128 -6.26 -0.24 -25.49
CA PRO A 128 -5.31 -0.15 -26.60
C PRO A 128 -4.22 -1.24 -26.53
N GLU A 129 -3.83 -1.78 -27.67
CA GLU A 129 -2.88 -2.90 -27.74
C GLU A 129 -1.53 -2.56 -27.07
N ASP A 130 -1.06 -1.34 -27.23
CA ASP A 130 0.18 -0.84 -26.61
C ASP A 130 0.08 -0.73 -25.07
N ASP A 131 -1.14 -0.58 -24.53
CA ASP A 131 -1.41 -0.44 -23.10
C ASP A 131 -1.66 -1.80 -22.42
N LEU A 132 -2.03 -2.84 -23.19
CA LEU A 132 -2.37 -4.16 -22.66
C LEU A 132 -1.25 -4.77 -21.78
N PRO A 133 0.04 -4.78 -22.19
CA PRO A 133 1.10 -5.34 -21.33
C PRO A 133 1.17 -4.63 -19.97
N GLY A 134 1.03 -3.30 -19.96
CA GLY A 134 1.01 -2.50 -18.74
C GLY A 134 -0.19 -2.81 -17.86
N PHE A 135 -1.39 -2.85 -18.44
CA PHE A 135 -2.62 -3.20 -17.73
C PHE A 135 -2.52 -4.58 -17.06
N ARG A 136 -2.05 -5.58 -17.79
CA ARG A 136 -1.92 -6.95 -17.28
C ARG A 136 -0.89 -7.04 -16.15
N HIS A 137 0.27 -6.40 -16.31
CA HIS A 137 1.31 -6.34 -15.28
C HIS A 137 0.80 -5.68 -14.00
N VAL A 138 0.17 -4.50 -14.12
CA VAL A 138 -0.35 -3.76 -12.96
C VAL A 138 -1.51 -4.50 -12.31
N SER A 139 -2.39 -5.16 -13.08
CA SER A 139 -3.48 -5.97 -12.53
C SER A 139 -2.94 -7.11 -11.68
N MET A 140 -1.94 -7.84 -12.17
CA MET A 140 -1.30 -8.94 -11.42
C MET A 140 -0.62 -8.42 -10.15
N TRP A 141 0.17 -7.34 -10.24
CA TRP A 141 0.82 -6.76 -9.07
C TRP A 141 -0.16 -6.20 -8.03
N THR A 142 -1.26 -5.61 -8.50
CA THR A 142 -2.35 -5.11 -7.62
C THR A 142 -3.04 -6.28 -6.92
N TYR A 143 -3.29 -7.38 -7.62
CA TYR A 143 -3.87 -8.59 -7.05
C TYR A 143 -2.95 -9.18 -5.98
N GLU A 144 -1.65 -9.25 -6.24
CA GLU A 144 -0.68 -9.74 -5.27
C GLU A 144 -0.62 -8.89 -4.01
N THR A 145 -0.65 -7.58 -4.20
CA THR A 145 -0.68 -6.63 -3.09
C THR A 145 -1.96 -6.78 -2.28
N LEU A 146 -3.10 -6.99 -2.94
CA LEU A 146 -4.40 -7.15 -2.29
C LEU A 146 -4.40 -8.35 -1.33
N PHE A 147 -4.06 -9.56 -1.78
CA PHE A 147 -4.16 -10.73 -0.90
C PHE A 147 -3.20 -10.63 0.30
N ASN A 148 -2.01 -10.06 0.12
CA ASN A 148 -1.05 -9.83 1.21
C ASN A 148 -1.59 -8.80 2.21
N ALA A 149 -2.22 -7.73 1.70
CA ALA A 149 -2.85 -6.72 2.53
C ALA A 149 -4.02 -7.30 3.35
N ARG A 150 -4.84 -8.19 2.76
CA ARG A 150 -5.93 -8.86 3.49
C ARG A 150 -5.44 -9.79 4.58
N GLU A 151 -4.37 -10.55 4.31
CA GLU A 151 -3.73 -11.37 5.34
C GLU A 151 -3.24 -10.51 6.52
N ALA A 152 -2.54 -9.40 6.22
CA ALA A 152 -2.03 -8.49 7.22
C ALA A 152 -3.18 -7.81 8.00
N ALA A 153 -4.25 -7.41 7.32
CA ALA A 153 -5.43 -6.81 7.95
C ALA A 153 -6.10 -7.78 8.93
N GLY A 154 -6.37 -9.03 8.52
CA GLY A 154 -6.94 -10.05 9.39
C GLY A 154 -6.10 -10.27 10.66
N LYS A 155 -4.79 -10.49 10.49
CA LYS A 155 -3.84 -10.66 11.61
C LYS A 155 -3.81 -9.43 12.52
N PHE A 156 -3.75 -8.23 11.94
CA PHE A 156 -3.74 -6.98 12.69
C PHE A 156 -5.01 -6.84 13.53
N LEU A 157 -6.20 -6.87 12.91
CA LEU A 157 -7.47 -6.68 13.63
C LEU A 157 -7.65 -7.74 14.73
N ARG A 158 -7.32 -9.00 14.46
CA ARG A 158 -7.36 -10.07 15.47
C ARG A 158 -6.42 -9.79 16.64
N SER A 159 -5.20 -9.29 16.38
CA SER A 159 -4.25 -8.93 17.44
C SER A 159 -4.70 -7.72 18.26
N GLN A 160 -5.49 -6.81 17.68
CA GLN A 160 -5.96 -5.59 18.32
C GLN A 160 -7.31 -5.76 19.03
N ALA A 161 -8.10 -6.79 18.70
CA ALA A 161 -9.39 -7.09 19.32
C ALA A 161 -9.38 -7.11 20.87
N PRO A 162 -8.34 -7.62 21.56
CA PRO A 162 -8.25 -7.56 23.02
C PRO A 162 -8.23 -6.14 23.62
N LEU A 163 -7.91 -5.10 22.84
CA LEU A 163 -7.95 -3.69 23.29
C LEU A 163 -9.38 -3.13 23.42
N LEU A 164 -10.36 -3.83 22.86
CA LEU A 164 -11.79 -3.47 22.90
C LEU A 164 -12.54 -4.46 23.81
N ASP A 165 -13.78 -4.15 24.18
CA ASP A 165 -14.64 -5.03 24.97
C ASP A 165 -16.05 -5.08 24.36
N GLY A 166 -16.84 -6.08 24.76
CA GLY A 166 -18.24 -6.22 24.36
C GLY A 166 -18.46 -6.21 22.84
N GLU A 167 -19.51 -5.52 22.40
CA GLU A 167 -19.91 -5.43 20.98
C GLU A 167 -18.78 -4.94 20.08
N ALA A 168 -17.92 -4.04 20.57
CA ALA A 168 -16.80 -3.51 19.79
C ALA A 168 -15.73 -4.58 19.50
N ARG A 169 -15.45 -5.45 20.48
CA ARG A 169 -14.53 -6.59 20.30
C ARG A 169 -15.11 -7.62 19.36
N ASP A 170 -16.39 -7.94 19.50
CA ASP A 170 -17.07 -8.95 18.67
C ASP A 170 -17.11 -8.51 17.20
N ALA A 171 -17.47 -7.25 16.94
CA ALA A 171 -17.48 -6.67 15.60
C ALA A 171 -16.07 -6.62 14.98
N LEU A 172 -15.05 -6.23 15.74
CA LEU A 172 -13.66 -6.20 15.25
C LEU A 172 -13.13 -7.62 14.96
N THR A 173 -13.51 -8.61 15.77
CA THR A 173 -13.18 -10.02 15.54
C THR A 173 -13.85 -10.53 14.27
N ARG A 174 -15.12 -10.17 14.04
CA ARG A 174 -15.83 -10.52 12.81
C ARG A 174 -15.17 -9.92 11.56
N ALA A 175 -14.72 -8.66 11.63
CA ALA A 175 -13.97 -8.03 10.55
C ALA A 175 -12.66 -8.77 10.24
N ALA A 176 -11.95 -9.23 11.27
CA ALA A 176 -10.72 -10.03 11.09
C ALA A 176 -11.00 -11.35 10.35
N GLU A 177 -12.04 -12.07 10.73
CA GLU A 177 -12.45 -13.33 10.07
C GLU A 177 -12.84 -13.12 8.60
N LEU A 178 -13.53 -12.02 8.29
CA LEU A 178 -13.91 -11.69 6.92
C LEU A 178 -12.69 -11.42 6.03
N TYR A 179 -11.66 -10.72 6.55
CA TYR A 179 -10.41 -10.53 5.82
C TYR A 179 -9.60 -11.82 5.65
N GLU A 180 -9.66 -12.74 6.62
CA GLU A 180 -9.05 -14.06 6.50
C GLU A 180 -9.78 -14.92 5.44
N GLU A 181 -11.12 -14.85 5.38
CA GLU A 181 -11.92 -15.49 4.32
C GLU A 181 -11.59 -14.92 2.94
N GLU A 182 -11.47 -13.60 2.83
CA GLU A 182 -11.10 -12.92 1.58
C GLU A 182 -9.68 -13.31 1.14
N HIS A 183 -8.72 -13.33 2.06
CA HIS A 183 -7.36 -13.78 1.77
C HIS A 183 -7.33 -15.23 1.26
N ALA A 184 -8.06 -16.14 1.91
CA ALA A 184 -8.13 -17.54 1.52
C ALA A 184 -8.72 -17.69 0.10
N LEU A 185 -9.79 -16.96 -0.21
CA LEU A 185 -10.39 -16.93 -1.55
C LEU A 185 -9.38 -16.46 -2.62
N LEU A 186 -8.68 -15.37 -2.37
CA LEU A 186 -7.70 -14.82 -3.32
C LEU A 186 -6.51 -15.77 -3.53
N MET A 187 -6.04 -16.40 -2.46
CA MET A 187 -4.96 -17.40 -2.53
C MET A 187 -5.37 -18.65 -3.29
N GLU A 188 -6.58 -19.17 -3.04
CA GLU A 188 -7.10 -20.33 -3.77
C GLU A 188 -7.16 -20.07 -5.28
N SER A 189 -7.56 -18.86 -5.68
CA SER A 189 -7.57 -18.46 -7.10
C SER A 189 -6.18 -18.50 -7.71
N LEU A 190 -5.14 -18.07 -6.97
CA LEU A 190 -3.76 -18.09 -7.45
C LEU A 190 -3.19 -19.51 -7.59
N ASP A 191 -3.63 -20.47 -6.78
CA ASP A 191 -3.15 -21.85 -6.89
C ASP A 191 -3.79 -22.62 -8.05
N GLN A 192 -4.80 -22.04 -8.71
CA GLN A 192 -5.45 -22.65 -9.87
C GLN A 192 -4.63 -22.47 -11.15
N LYS A 193 -4.43 -23.59 -11.86
CA LYS A 193 -3.80 -23.58 -13.18
C LYS A 193 -4.63 -22.71 -14.15
N GLY A 194 -4.00 -21.71 -14.75
CA GLY A 194 -4.65 -20.78 -15.68
C GLY A 194 -5.31 -19.57 -15.00
N ALA A 195 -4.93 -19.25 -13.77
CA ALA A 195 -5.20 -17.94 -13.17
C ALA A 195 -4.43 -16.84 -13.92
N LEU A 196 -5.11 -15.72 -14.20
CA LEU A 196 -4.50 -14.61 -14.95
C LEU A 196 -3.49 -13.86 -14.10
N MET A 197 -3.69 -13.86 -12.79
CA MET A 197 -2.90 -13.11 -11.82
C MET A 197 -1.79 -13.96 -11.19
N HIS A 198 -1.41 -15.08 -11.83
CA HIS A 198 -0.46 -16.05 -11.28
C HIS A 198 0.99 -15.54 -11.26
N ARG A 199 1.55 -15.41 -10.05
CA ARG A 199 2.92 -14.96 -9.73
C ARG A 199 4.05 -15.65 -10.51
N PHE A 200 3.87 -16.92 -10.87
CA PHE A 200 4.92 -17.75 -11.51
C PHE A 200 4.59 -18.17 -12.95
N GLY A 201 3.47 -17.67 -13.51
CA GLY A 201 2.94 -18.11 -14.81
C GLY A 201 3.28 -17.17 -15.96
N GLY A 202 3.74 -15.96 -15.61
CA GLY A 202 4.00 -14.90 -16.59
C GLY A 202 2.70 -14.27 -17.12
N VAL A 203 2.86 -13.06 -17.65
CA VAL A 203 1.83 -12.30 -18.37
C VAL A 203 1.68 -12.85 -19.80
N GLU A 204 1.77 -14.17 -19.97
CA GLU A 204 1.67 -14.76 -21.31
C GLU A 204 0.25 -14.52 -21.83
N ALA A 205 0.17 -14.00 -23.06
CA ALA A 205 -1.08 -13.53 -23.65
C ALA A 205 -2.12 -14.65 -23.82
N ASP A 206 -1.67 -15.91 -23.82
CA ASP A 206 -2.49 -17.10 -23.92
C ASP A 206 -3.32 -17.40 -22.67
N GLY A 207 -2.92 -16.88 -21.50
CA GLY A 207 -3.65 -17.01 -20.25
C GLY A 207 -4.94 -16.19 -20.23
N TRP A 208 -4.92 -15.00 -20.84
CA TRP A 208 -5.99 -13.98 -20.89
C TRP A 208 -7.18 -14.37 -21.79
N THR A 209 -7.69 -15.58 -21.57
CA THR A 209 -8.89 -16.11 -22.20
C THR A 209 -10.15 -15.50 -21.56
N ARG A 210 -11.26 -15.52 -22.31
CA ARG A 210 -12.57 -15.11 -21.78
C ARG A 210 -12.99 -15.90 -20.54
N GLU A 211 -12.64 -17.20 -20.48
CA GLU A 211 -12.91 -18.03 -19.30
C GLU A 211 -12.06 -17.60 -18.10
N GLY A 212 -10.77 -17.35 -18.30
CA GLY A 212 -9.87 -16.82 -17.27
C GLY A 212 -10.36 -15.48 -16.73
N LEU A 213 -10.75 -14.56 -17.62
CA LEU A 213 -11.29 -13.24 -17.25
C LEU A 213 -12.57 -13.37 -16.43
N ALA A 214 -13.52 -14.21 -16.86
CA ALA A 214 -14.77 -14.44 -16.15
C ALA A 214 -14.54 -15.01 -14.73
N ARG A 215 -13.56 -15.91 -14.59
CA ARG A 215 -13.18 -16.48 -13.28
C ARG A 215 -12.57 -15.43 -12.36
N GLU A 216 -11.58 -14.67 -12.82
CA GLU A 216 -10.95 -13.61 -12.03
C GLU A 216 -11.94 -12.52 -11.62
N ARG A 217 -12.83 -12.13 -12.56
CA ARG A 217 -13.93 -11.21 -12.29
C ARG A 217 -14.87 -11.75 -11.21
N GLY A 218 -15.15 -13.05 -11.22
CA GLY A 218 -15.95 -13.71 -10.18
C GLY A 218 -15.29 -13.65 -8.81
N VAL A 219 -14.00 -13.98 -8.73
CA VAL A 219 -13.21 -13.93 -7.50
C VAL A 219 -13.12 -12.51 -6.95
N LEU A 220 -12.77 -11.53 -7.79
CA LEU A 220 -12.65 -10.13 -7.37
C LEU A 220 -13.98 -9.53 -6.90
N ALA A 221 -15.10 -9.91 -7.52
CA ALA A 221 -16.40 -9.45 -7.05
C ALA A 221 -16.78 -10.05 -5.70
N ARG A 222 -16.47 -11.34 -5.49
CA ARG A 222 -16.67 -11.96 -4.18
C ARG A 222 -15.75 -11.35 -3.12
N ALA A 223 -14.52 -11.02 -3.47
CA ALA A 223 -13.60 -10.28 -2.60
C ALA A 223 -14.18 -8.90 -2.23
N ALA A 224 -14.73 -8.14 -3.20
CA ALA A 224 -15.40 -6.86 -2.94
C ALA A 224 -16.58 -6.98 -1.96
N GLU A 225 -17.37 -8.05 -2.06
CA GLU A 225 -18.46 -8.32 -1.11
C GLU A 225 -17.97 -8.62 0.31
N LEU A 226 -16.86 -9.35 0.43
CA LEU A 226 -16.23 -9.66 1.72
C LEU A 226 -15.64 -8.40 2.36
N GLU A 227 -14.95 -7.57 1.58
CA GLU A 227 -14.42 -6.28 2.01
C GLU A 227 -15.55 -5.34 2.49
N GLU A 228 -16.68 -5.25 1.77
CA GLU A 228 -17.84 -4.46 2.21
C GLU A 228 -18.40 -4.95 3.55
N GLN A 229 -18.49 -6.28 3.75
CA GLN A 229 -18.91 -6.86 5.02
C GLN A 229 -17.90 -6.57 6.14
N ALA A 230 -16.60 -6.66 5.85
CA ALA A 230 -15.54 -6.39 6.82
C ALA A 230 -15.57 -4.92 7.25
N ILE A 231 -15.72 -4.00 6.30
CA ILE A 231 -15.85 -2.56 6.57
C ILE A 231 -17.12 -2.27 7.37
N THR A 232 -18.24 -2.89 7.04
CA THR A 232 -19.47 -2.76 7.85
C THR A 232 -19.26 -3.22 9.29
N ALA A 233 -18.54 -4.32 9.51
CA ALA A 233 -18.18 -4.79 10.86
C ALA A 233 -17.22 -3.81 11.57
N ILE A 234 -16.29 -3.17 10.84
CA ILE A 234 -15.43 -2.11 11.40
C ILE A 234 -16.27 -0.88 11.80
N GLU A 235 -17.25 -0.47 11.00
CA GLU A 235 -18.16 0.64 11.33
C GLU A 235 -18.98 0.33 12.59
N GLN A 236 -19.42 -0.92 12.77
CA GLN A 236 -20.08 -1.39 14.00
C GLN A 236 -19.13 -1.33 15.20
N ALA A 237 -17.87 -1.76 15.04
CA ALA A 237 -16.87 -1.68 16.09
C ALA A 237 -16.63 -0.23 16.53
N LEU A 238 -16.46 0.70 15.57
CA LEU A 238 -16.32 2.14 15.84
C LEU A 238 -17.53 2.70 16.61
N ALA A 239 -18.75 2.40 16.18
CA ALA A 239 -19.96 2.87 16.85
C ALA A 239 -20.11 2.33 18.29
N ALA A 240 -19.64 1.12 18.55
CA ALA A 240 -19.65 0.52 19.88
C ALA A 240 -18.50 1.03 20.78
N MET A 241 -17.41 1.56 20.20
CA MET A 241 -16.31 2.17 20.97
C MET A 241 -16.69 3.52 21.60
N ASP A 242 -17.78 4.15 21.15
CA ASP A 242 -18.30 5.44 21.62
C ASP A 242 -19.33 5.32 22.74
N ARG A 243 -19.72 4.10 23.12
CA ARG A 243 -20.67 3.80 24.19
C ARG A 243 -19.94 3.48 25.50
#